data_AF-A0A6N7DAS4-F1
#
_entry.id   AF-A0A6N7DAS4-F1
#
_cell.length_a   1.000
_cell.length_b   1.000
_cell.length_c   1.000
_cell.angle_alpha   90.00
_cell.angle_beta   90.00
_cell.angle_gamma   90.00
#
_symmetry.space_group_name_H-M   'P 1'
#
loop_
_entity.id
_entity.type
_entity.pdbx_description
1 polymer ?
#
loop_
_entity_poly.entity_id
_entity_poly.type
_entity_poly.pdbx_seq_one_letter_code
_entity_poly.pdbx_strand_id
1 'polypeptide(L)'
;MHGIPPDKEELHITSLVVHAQPGDAQAVDAFITALPGARIHGSDANGKRVVTLEAPSAAAIVDLVSAIQQAHGVINVAMVYQHAEPLESLNTEIPNVDNPT
;
A
#
# COMPACT_ATOMS: atom_id res chain seq x y z
N MET A 1 -1.12 7.93 34.99
CA MET A 1 -2.08 7.55 33.94
C MET A 1 -2.00 8.60 32.84
N HIS A 2 -1.00 8.52 31.95
CA HIS A 2 -0.88 9.43 30.81
C HIS A 2 -1.75 8.84 29.70
N GLY A 3 -2.94 9.42 29.50
CA GLY A 3 -3.82 9.07 28.40
C GLY A 3 -3.19 9.58 27.10
N ILE A 4 -2.78 8.65 26.25
CA ILE A 4 -2.49 8.89 24.84
C ILE A 4 -3.66 9.66 24.19
N PRO A 5 -3.41 10.77 23.48
CA PRO A 5 -4.47 11.51 22.80
C PRO A 5 -5.11 10.66 21.70
N PRO A 6 -6.45 10.70 21.55
CA PRO A 6 -7.17 9.90 20.56
C PRO A 6 -7.16 10.62 19.20
N ASP A 7 -6.00 10.80 18.57
CA ASP A 7 -5.91 11.13 17.14
C ASP A 7 -4.44 11.17 16.69
N LYS A 8 -3.94 10.05 16.18
CA LYS A 8 -2.92 10.09 15.13
C LYS A 8 -3.60 9.42 13.96
N GLU A 9 -3.89 10.17 12.90
CA GLU A 9 -4.31 9.62 11.61
C GLU A 9 -3.14 8.79 11.04
N GLU A 10 -2.98 7.55 11.51
CA GLU A 10 -1.92 6.66 11.06
C GLU A 10 -2.24 6.19 9.64
N LEU A 11 -1.62 6.80 8.64
CA LEU A 11 -1.71 6.35 7.25
C LEU A 11 -0.67 5.25 7.02
N HIS A 12 -1.15 4.02 6.83
CA HIS A 12 -0.31 2.87 6.51
C HIS A 12 -0.24 2.68 5.00
N ILE A 13 0.97 2.64 4.46
CA ILE A 13 1.23 2.44 3.03
C ILE A 13 2.04 1.16 2.86
N THR A 14 1.61 0.28 1.96
CA THR A 14 2.27 -1.01 1.70
C THR A 14 2.30 -1.31 0.22
N SER A 15 3.45 -1.78 -0.25
CA SER A 15 3.63 -2.22 -1.63
C SER A 15 3.60 -3.74 -1.73
N LEU A 16 2.88 -4.24 -2.73
CA LEU A 16 2.69 -5.66 -2.97
C LEU A 16 2.78 -5.99 -4.45
N VAL A 17 3.26 -7.20 -4.73
CA VAL A 17 3.26 -7.79 -6.06
C VAL A 17 2.16 -8.84 -6.11
N VAL A 18 1.15 -8.59 -6.93
CA VAL A 18 0.10 -9.56 -7.23
C VAL A 18 0.50 -10.35 -8.46
N HIS A 19 0.50 -11.66 -8.37
CA HIS A 19 0.58 -12.52 -9.53
C HIS A 19 -0.81 -13.06 -9.82
N ALA A 20 -1.39 -12.65 -10.95
CA ALA A 20 -2.66 -13.12 -11.44
C ALA A 20 -2.46 -14.08 -12.63
N GLN A 21 -3.45 -14.92 -12.86
CA GLN A 21 -3.57 -15.73 -14.05
C GLN A 21 -3.72 -14.82 -15.27
N PRO A 22 -2.96 -15.03 -16.36
CA PRO A 22 -3.01 -14.17 -17.54
C PRO A 22 -4.42 -14.02 -18.13
N GLY A 23 -5.24 -15.09 -18.09
CA GLY A 23 -6.63 -15.07 -18.57
C GLY A 23 -7.59 -14.25 -17.70
N ASP A 24 -7.30 -14.11 -16.41
CA ASP A 24 -8.10 -13.35 -15.44
C ASP A 24 -7.50 -11.98 -15.14
N ALA A 25 -6.44 -11.62 -15.87
CA ALA A 25 -5.63 -10.48 -15.51
C ALA A 25 -6.43 -9.17 -15.46
N GLN A 26 -7.26 -8.92 -16.47
CA GLN A 26 -8.07 -7.71 -16.52
C GLN A 26 -9.13 -7.68 -15.41
N ALA A 27 -9.70 -8.83 -15.03
CA ALA A 27 -10.67 -8.93 -13.95
C ALA A 27 -10.04 -8.64 -12.59
N VAL A 28 -8.84 -9.15 -12.34
CA VAL A 28 -8.06 -8.85 -11.13
C VAL A 28 -7.71 -7.36 -11.06
N ASP A 29 -7.34 -6.73 -12.17
CA ASP A 29 -7.01 -5.30 -12.19
C ASP A 29 -8.24 -4.43 -11.90
N ALA A 30 -9.40 -4.81 -12.43
CA ALA A 30 -10.67 -4.15 -12.11
C ALA A 30 -11.05 -4.32 -10.64
N PHE A 31 -10.87 -5.53 -10.08
CA PHE A 31 -11.11 -5.80 -8.66
C PHE A 31 -10.21 -4.94 -7.76
N ILE A 32 -8.89 -4.93 -8.01
CA ILE A 32 -7.93 -4.16 -7.22
C ILE A 32 -8.22 -2.68 -7.32
N THR A 33 -8.53 -2.16 -8.51
CA THR A 33 -8.84 -0.73 -8.70
C THR A 33 -10.14 -0.29 -8.01
N ALA A 34 -11.04 -1.24 -7.72
CA ALA A 34 -12.27 -0.97 -6.96
C ALA A 34 -12.04 -0.93 -5.43
N LEU A 35 -10.90 -1.41 -4.94
CA LEU A 35 -10.56 -1.35 -3.52
C LEU A 35 -10.17 0.08 -3.11
N PRO A 36 -10.69 0.60 -2.01
CA PRO A 36 -10.32 1.93 -1.52
C PRO A 36 -8.84 1.95 -1.13
N GLY A 37 -8.12 2.99 -1.59
CA GLY A 37 -6.70 3.15 -1.30
C GLY A 37 -5.77 2.20 -2.06
N ALA A 38 -6.28 1.43 -3.03
CA ALA A 38 -5.46 0.57 -3.87
C ALA A 38 -5.09 1.23 -5.20
N ARG A 39 -3.82 1.08 -5.61
CA ARG A 39 -3.33 1.60 -6.89
C ARG A 39 -2.41 0.61 -7.58
N ILE A 40 -2.66 0.36 -8.86
CA ILE A 40 -1.76 -0.44 -9.72
C ILE A 40 -0.77 0.51 -10.39
N HIS A 41 0.53 0.23 -10.24
CA HIS A 41 1.62 1.02 -10.82
C HIS A 41 2.20 0.40 -12.09
N GLY A 42 2.03 -0.90 -12.27
CA GLY A 42 2.52 -1.60 -13.45
C GLY A 42 1.94 -3.00 -13.55
N SER A 43 1.76 -3.44 -14.79
CA SER A 43 1.26 -4.76 -15.16
C SER A 43 2.17 -5.34 -16.25
N ASP A 44 2.42 -6.65 -16.20
CA ASP A 44 3.18 -7.39 -17.22
C ASP A 44 2.35 -8.53 -17.84
N ALA A 45 2.72 -8.93 -19.07
CA ALA A 45 2.07 -10.00 -19.82
C ALA A 45 2.10 -11.35 -19.09
N ASN A 46 3.08 -11.59 -18.20
CA ASN A 46 3.15 -12.81 -17.39
C ASN A 46 2.21 -12.79 -16.17
N GLY A 47 1.36 -11.78 -16.04
CA GLY A 47 0.34 -11.70 -14.99
C GLY A 47 0.79 -11.01 -13.70
N LYS A 48 1.99 -10.41 -13.67
CA LYS A 48 2.48 -9.68 -12.49
C LYS A 48 1.96 -8.25 -12.46
N ARG A 49 1.48 -7.81 -11.29
CA ARG A 49 1.08 -6.44 -10.99
C ARG A 49 1.83 -5.90 -9.79
N VAL A 50 2.29 -4.66 -9.90
CA VAL A 50 2.84 -3.88 -8.78
C VAL A 50 1.72 -2.99 -8.26
N VAL A 51 1.40 -3.13 -6.97
CA VAL A 51 0.27 -2.47 -6.34
C VAL A 51 0.72 -1.79 -5.05
N THR A 52 0.14 -0.64 -4.75
CA THR A 52 0.27 0.04 -3.46
C THR A 52 -1.10 0.08 -2.79
N LEU A 53 -1.13 -0.17 -1.49
CA LEU A 53 -2.32 -0.04 -0.64
C LEU A 53 -2.08 1.04 0.40
N GLU A 54 -3.11 1.85 0.64
CA GLU A 54 -3.14 2.93 1.62
C GLU A 54 -4.37 2.75 2.52
N ALA A 55 -4.18 2.70 3.84
CA ALA A 55 -5.28 2.47 4.79
C ALA A 55 -5.01 3.14 6.15
N PRO A 56 -6.05 3.46 6.94
CA PRO A 56 -5.90 4.16 8.22
C PRO A 56 -5.38 3.28 9.37
N SER A 57 -5.06 2.00 9.11
CA SER A 57 -4.48 1.10 10.11
C SER A 57 -3.78 -0.09 9.46
N ALA A 58 -2.82 -0.68 10.16
CA ALA A 58 -2.17 -1.93 9.73
C ALA A 58 -3.19 -3.08 9.58
N ALA A 59 -4.20 -3.15 10.44
CA ALA A 59 -5.26 -4.14 10.35
C ALA A 59 -6.06 -4.02 9.04
N ALA A 60 -6.35 -2.79 8.60
CA ALA A 60 -7.01 -2.55 7.32
C ALA A 60 -6.14 -2.93 6.12
N ILE A 61 -4.82 -2.74 6.18
CA ILE A 61 -3.90 -3.26 5.15
C ILE A 61 -3.98 -4.79 5.09
N VAL A 62 -3.97 -5.47 6.23
CA VAL A 62 -4.06 -6.94 6.26
C VAL A 62 -5.38 -7.42 5.65
N ASP A 63 -6.50 -6.78 5.95
CA ASP A 63 -7.80 -7.10 5.36
C ASP A 63 -7.80 -6.94 3.83
N LEU A 64 -7.30 -5.81 3.32
CA LEU A 64 -7.16 -5.57 1.87
C LEU A 64 -6.25 -6.60 1.20
N VAL A 65 -5.12 -6.94 1.83
CA VAL A 65 -4.18 -7.96 1.33
C VAL A 65 -4.84 -9.34 1.31
N SER A 66 -5.63 -9.68 2.32
CA SER A 66 -6.41 -10.92 2.35
C SER A 66 -7.50 -10.93 1.27
N ALA A 67 -8.20 -9.82 1.05
CA ALA A 67 -9.20 -9.70 -0.02
C ALA A 67 -8.58 -9.92 -1.41
N ILE A 68 -7.40 -9.35 -1.67
CA ILE A 68 -6.67 -9.57 -2.94
C ILE A 68 -6.23 -11.03 -3.08
N GLN A 69 -5.75 -11.67 -2.00
CA GLN A 69 -5.36 -13.08 -2.05
C GLN A 69 -6.52 -14.02 -2.37
N GLN A 70 -7.74 -13.69 -1.94
CA GLN A 70 -8.94 -14.50 -2.18
C GLN A 70 -9.63 -14.16 -3.51
N ALA A 71 -9.16 -13.15 -4.24
CA ALA A 71 -9.75 -12.76 -5.50
C ALA A 71 -9.56 -13.85 -6.57
N HIS A 72 -10.63 -14.12 -7.33
CA HIS A 72 -10.57 -15.10 -8.40
C HIS A 72 -9.48 -14.74 -9.42
N GLY A 73 -8.68 -15.73 -9.81
CA GLY A 73 -7.58 -15.55 -10.75
C GLY A 73 -6.29 -15.03 -10.10
N VAL A 74 -6.24 -14.75 -8.80
CA VAL A 74 -4.98 -14.46 -8.11
C VAL A 74 -4.27 -15.78 -7.76
N ILE A 75 -3.00 -15.88 -8.19
CA ILE A 75 -2.12 -17.03 -7.96
C ILE A 75 -1.28 -16.79 -6.69
N ASN A 76 -0.79 -15.57 -6.52
CA ASN A 76 0.06 -15.23 -5.38
C ASN A 76 0.00 -13.72 -5.06
N VAL A 77 0.21 -13.36 -3.80
CA VAL A 77 0.43 -11.98 -3.36
C VAL A 77 1.67 -11.96 -2.49
N ALA A 78 2.71 -11.28 -2.95
CA ALA A 78 3.95 -11.10 -2.20
C ALA A 78 4.04 -9.65 -1.71
N MET A 79 4.08 -9.45 -0.40
CA MET A 79 4.32 -8.14 0.19
C MET A 79 5.80 -7.78 0.03
N VAL A 80 6.10 -6.66 -0.63
CA VAL A 80 7.48 -6.28 -0.98
C VAL A 80 8.06 -5.28 0.01
N TYR A 81 7.23 -4.45 0.64
CA TYR A 81 7.69 -3.44 1.57
C TYR A 81 6.57 -2.98 2.52
N GLN A 82 6.88 -2.89 3.82
CA GLN A 82 6.03 -2.27 4.83
C GLN A 82 6.82 -1.10 5.43
N HIS A 83 6.38 0.14 5.17
CA HIS A 83 6.91 1.34 5.81
C HIS A 83 5.90 1.79 6.86
N ALA A 84 6.35 1.95 8.10
CA ALA A 84 5.54 2.54 9.16
C ALA A 84 6.36 3.69 9.76
N GLU A 85 6.17 4.90 9.24
CA GLU A 85 6.68 6.12 9.88
C GLU A 85 5.56 6.75 10.70
N PRO A 86 5.82 7.24 11.92
CA PRO A 86 4.90 8.15 12.57
C PRO A 86 4.78 9.44 11.72
N LEU A 87 3.56 9.97 11.60
CA LEU A 87 3.20 11.23 10.88
C LEU A 87 4.14 12.42 11.14
N GLU A 88 4.87 12.39 12.25
CA GLU A 88 5.81 13.40 12.72
C GLU A 88 7.09 13.52 11.86
N SER A 89 7.46 12.48 11.10
CA SER A 89 8.68 12.49 10.26
C SER A 89 8.53 13.25 8.93
N LEU A 90 7.29 13.48 8.45
CA LEU A 90 7.04 14.09 7.13
C LEU A 90 7.10 15.63 7.11
N ASN A 91 7.18 16.28 8.28
CA ASN A 91 7.20 17.74 8.42
C ASN A 91 8.56 18.30 8.86
N THR A 92 9.65 17.55 8.66
CA THR A 92 10.99 18.11 8.88
C THR A 92 11.34 18.99 7.68
N GLU A 93 11.17 20.30 7.83
CA GLU A 93 11.78 21.30 6.97
C GLU A 93 13.28 21.00 6.89
N ILE A 94 13.82 20.75 5.69
CA ILE A 94 15.26 20.72 5.48
C ILE A 94 15.75 22.13 5.80
N PRO A 95 16.57 22.35 6.86
CA PRO A 95 17.14 23.66 7.07
C PRO A 95 17.99 23.99 5.85
N ASN A 96 17.64 25.07 5.15
CA ASN A 96 18.54 25.68 4.17
C ASN A 96 19.81 26.02 4.95
N VAL A 97 20.89 25.27 4.73
CA VAL A 97 22.20 25.66 5.22
C VAL A 97 22.56 26.90 4.41
N ASP A 98 22.23 28.06 4.96
CA ASP A 98 22.77 29.34 4.52
C ASP A 98 24.29 29.17 4.53
N ASN A 99 24.88 28.98 3.35
CA ASN A 99 26.33 28.93 3.18
C ASN A 99 26.87 30.34 3.44
N PRO A 100 27.45 30.64 4.63
CA PRO A 100 28.06 31.94 4.83
C PRO A 100 29.40 31.96 4.10
N THR A 101 29.68 33.11 3.51
CA THR A 101 30.79 33.46 2.62
C THR A 101 32.17 33.11 3.14
#